data_AF-A0A497AFB4-F1
#
_entry.id   AF-A0A497AFB4-F1
#
_cell.length_a   1.000
_cell.length_b   1.000
_cell.length_c   1.000
_cell.angle_alpha   90.00
_cell.angle_beta   90.00
_cell.angle_gamma   90.00
#
_symmetry.space_group_name_H-M   'P 1'
#
loop_
_entity.id
_entity.type
_entity.pdbx_description
1 polymer ?
#
loop_
_entity_poly.entity_id
_entity_poly.type
_entity_poly.pdbx_seq_one_letter_code
_entity_poly.pdbx_strand_id
1 'polypeptide(L)' 'PAEWSGFAFGLGVERPAMLKYNIDDIRLFYGNDLRFLRQF' A
#
# COMPACT_ATOMS: atom_id res chain seq x y z
N PRO A 1 -4.49 32.55 -9.02
CA PRO A 1 -4.87 32.19 -7.62
C PRO A 1 -6.05 32.97 -7.03
N ALA A 2 -6.55 34.03 -7.69
CA ALA A 2 -7.60 34.89 -7.12
C ALA A 2 -9.03 34.31 -7.19
N GLU A 3 -9.27 33.22 -7.92
CA GLU A 3 -10.61 32.58 -7.97
C GLU A 3 -10.59 31.15 -7.42
N TRP A 4 -9.74 30.24 -7.91
CA TRP A 4 -9.66 28.88 -7.36
C TRP A 4 -8.25 28.30 -7.46
N SER A 5 -7.88 27.49 -6.47
CA SER A 5 -6.64 26.69 -6.44
C SER A 5 -6.89 25.39 -5.69
N GLY A 6 -6.16 24.33 -6.02
CA GLY A 6 -6.25 23.05 -5.32
C GLY A 6 -5.03 22.16 -5.57
N PHE A 7 -4.84 21.17 -4.71
CA PHE A 7 -3.85 20.11 -4.89
C PHE A 7 -4.53 18.75 -4.77
N ALA A 8 -3.92 17.73 -5.37
CA ALA A 8 -4.37 16.35 -5.26
C ALA A 8 -3.15 15.44 -5.07
N PHE A 9 -3.35 14.33 -4.37
CA PHE A 9 -2.37 13.27 -4.24
C PHE A 9 -3.07 11.91 -4.23
N GLY A 10 -2.31 10.86 -4.53
CA GLY A 10 -2.75 9.48 -4.48
C GLY A 10 -1.60 8.61 -3.98
N LEU A 11 -1.94 7.60 -3.19
CA LEU A 11 -0.99 6.63 -2.65
C LEU A 11 -1.60 5.24 -2.75
N GLY A 12 -0.85 4.29 -3.32
CA GLY A 12 -1.22 2.88 -3.28
C GLY A 12 -0.98 2.32 -1.89
N VAL A 13 -1.92 1.52 -1.37
CA VAL A 13 -1.89 0.99 -0.01
C VAL A 13 -0.76 -0.05 0.16
N GLU A 14 -0.42 -0.73 -0.91
CA GLU A 14 0.54 -1.83 -0.95
C GLU A 14 1.96 -1.35 -0.63
N ARG A 15 2.37 -0.19 -1.15
CA ARG A 15 3.77 0.27 -1.01
C ARG A 15 4.14 0.67 0.43
N PRO A 16 3.32 1.44 1.17
CA PRO A 16 3.53 1.67 2.60
C PRO A 16 3.48 0.38 3.42
N ALA A 17 2.59 -0.56 3.08
CA ALA A 17 2.51 -1.86 3.76
C ALA A 17 3.80 -2.66 3.57
N MET A 18 4.32 -2.75 2.34
CA MET A 18 5.58 -3.43 2.05
C MET A 18 6.75 -2.86 2.84
N LEU A 19 6.85 -1.52 2.91
CA LEU A 19 7.91 -0.85 3.67
C LEU A 19 7.76 -1.04 5.18
N LYS A 20 6.53 -0.93 5.70
CA LYS A 20 6.24 -1.05 7.14
C LYS A 20 6.49 -2.46 7.66
N TYR A 21 6.10 -3.46 6.88
CA TYR A 21 6.14 -4.86 7.29
C TYR A 21 7.29 -5.66 6.66
N ASN A 22 8.20 -4.97 5.97
CA ASN A 22 9.36 -5.56 5.29
C ASN A 22 8.96 -6.75 4.37
N ILE A 23 7.92 -6.53 3.57
CA ILE A 23 7.42 -7.50 2.59
C ILE A 23 8.10 -7.22 1.26
N ASP A 24 8.89 -8.18 0.78
CA ASP A 24 9.71 -8.00 -0.44
C ASP A 24 8.95 -8.31 -1.73
N ASP A 25 7.80 -8.98 -1.65
CA ASP A 25 7.03 -9.44 -2.81
C ASP A 25 5.54 -9.09 -2.71
N ILE A 26 5.09 -8.22 -3.63
CA ILE A 26 3.70 -7.74 -3.71
C ILE A 26 2.70 -8.87 -4.03
N ARG A 27 3.14 -9.97 -4.66
CA ARG A 27 2.26 -11.09 -5.02
C ARG A 27 1.68 -11.78 -3.79
N LEU A 28 2.35 -11.67 -2.65
CA LEU A 28 1.88 -12.24 -1.39
C LEU A 28 0.52 -11.67 -0.96
N PHE A 29 0.19 -10.42 -1.33
CA PHE A 29 -1.12 -9.83 -1.05
C PHE A 29 -2.25 -10.46 -1.86
N TYR A 30 -1.97 -11.03 -3.03
CA TYR A 30 -2.98 -11.60 -3.93
C TYR A 30 -3.02 -13.13 -3.92
N GLY A 31 -2.04 -13.78 -3.27
CA GLY A 31 -1.92 -15.23 -3.21
C GLY A 31 -2.82 -15.92 -2.19
N ASN A 32 -3.46 -15.18 -1.26
CA ASN A 32 -4.34 -15.70 -0.21
C ASN A 32 -3.73 -16.85 0.64
N ASP A 33 -2.41 -16.87 0.81
CA ASP A 33 -1.73 -17.89 1.60
C ASP A 33 -1.98 -17.67 3.10
N LEU A 34 -2.59 -18.63 3.77
CA LEU A 34 -2.88 -18.55 5.21
C LEU A 34 -1.62 -18.40 6.07
N ARG A 35 -0.46 -18.88 5.61
CA ARG A 35 0.83 -18.66 6.31
C ARG A 35 1.20 -17.18 6.27
N PHE A 36 0.98 -16.53 5.14
CA PHE A 36 1.21 -15.10 5.00
C PHE A 36 0.20 -14.29 5.84
N LEU A 37 -1.08 -14.63 5.78
CA LEU A 37 -2.13 -13.88 6.48
C LEU A 37 -2.02 -13.96 8.01
N ARG A 38 -1.41 -15.01 8.57
CA ARG A 38 -1.23 -15.19 10.02
C ARG A 38 -0.08 -14.40 10.64
N GLN A 39 0.76 -13.73 9.85
CA GLN A 39 1.92 -13.00 10.37
C GLN A 39 1.60 -11.56 10.83
N PHE A 40 0.36 -11.12 10.62
CA PHE A 40 -0.18 -9.81 10.97
C PHE A 40 -1.31 -9.98 12.00
#